data_AF-A0A3D5JZP8-F1
#
_entry.id   AF-A0A3D5JZP8-F1
#
_cell.length_a   1.000
_cell.length_b   1.000
_cell.length_c   1.000
_cell.angle_alpha   90.00
_cell.angle_beta   90.00
_cell.angle_gamma   90.00
#
_symmetry.space_group_name_H-M   'P 1'
#
loop_
_entity.id
_entity.type
_entity.pdbx_description
1 polymer ?
#
loop_
_entity_poly.entity_id
_entity_poly.type
_entity_poly.pdbx_seq_one_letter_code
_entity_poly.pdbx_strand_id
1 'polypeptide(L)'
;MPKKTSKRFSKALEMVEPGKSYSVGEAAELLGKFPKAKFDESIEIAFKMTIDPRKTDQMIRGTVRLPHGSGKEVKVLVFAKEGEAAT
;
A
#
# COMPACT_ATOMS: atom_id res chain seq x y z
N MET A 1 -16.58 15.09 -7.76
CA MET A 1 -15.79 14.82 -6.53
C MET A 1 -16.39 15.59 -5.38
N PRO A 2 -16.57 14.99 -4.19
CA PRO A 2 -17.09 15.70 -3.03
C PRO A 2 -16.17 16.87 -2.70
N LYS A 3 -16.76 18.08 -2.70
CA LYS A 3 -16.05 19.37 -2.61
C LYS A 3 -15.49 19.67 -1.21
N LYS A 4 -15.78 18.82 -0.22
CA LYS A 4 -15.30 18.93 1.16
C LYS A 4 -14.64 17.63 1.58
N THR A 5 -13.35 17.71 1.84
CA THR A 5 -12.58 16.64 2.48
C THR A 5 -12.93 16.54 3.96
N SER A 6 -12.67 15.38 4.58
CA SER A 6 -12.89 15.22 6.02
C SER A 6 -11.94 16.12 6.81
N LYS A 7 -12.37 16.60 7.99
CA LYS A 7 -11.52 17.44 8.87
C LYS A 7 -10.20 16.76 9.27
N ARG A 8 -10.15 15.43 9.24
CA ARG A 8 -8.93 14.65 9.49
C ARG A 8 -8.00 14.69 8.29
N PHE A 9 -8.55 14.55 7.09
CA PHE A 9 -7.78 14.61 5.84
C PHE A 9 -7.20 16.00 5.59
N SER A 10 -7.95 17.07 5.89
CA SER A 10 -7.42 18.44 5.76
C SER A 10 -6.22 18.67 6.68
N LYS A 11 -6.26 18.20 7.94
CA LYS A 11 -5.13 18.28 8.87
C LYS A 11 -3.92 17.47 8.42
N ALA A 12 -4.14 16.32 7.78
CA ALA A 12 -3.05 15.54 7.21
C ALA A 12 -2.40 16.25 6.02
N LEU A 13 -3.20 16.89 5.16
CA LEU A 13 -2.70 17.67 4.03
C LEU A 13 -1.84 18.87 4.47
N GLU A 14 -2.19 19.54 5.56
CA GLU A 14 -1.41 20.66 6.11
C GLU A 14 0.01 20.25 6.54
N MET A 15 0.22 18.97 6.90
CA MET A 15 1.52 18.43 7.29
C MET A 15 2.41 18.05 6.09
N VAL A 16 1.85 18.02 4.88
CA VAL A 16 2.58 17.67 3.65
C VAL A 16 2.87 18.93 2.86
N GLU A 17 4.15 19.16 2.55
CA GLU A 17 4.56 20.27 1.70
C GLU A 17 4.38 19.88 0.22
N PRO A 18 3.50 20.56 -0.53
CA PRO A 18 3.27 20.23 -1.93
C PRO A 18 4.54 20.53 -2.75
N GLY A 19 5.02 19.52 -3.48
CA GLY A 19 6.19 19.63 -4.36
C GLY A 19 7.53 19.25 -3.72
N LYS A 20 7.56 18.95 -2.42
CA LYS A 20 8.77 18.43 -1.76
C LYS A 20 8.91 16.94 -2.00
N SER A 21 10.09 16.52 -2.45
CA SER A 21 10.47 15.11 -2.49
C SER A 21 10.98 14.68 -1.12
N TYR A 22 10.22 13.84 -0.44
CA TYR A 22 10.64 13.21 0.81
C TYR A 22 11.44 11.94 0.51
N SER A 23 12.48 11.67 1.30
CA SER A 23 13.12 10.35 1.29
C SER A 23 12.17 9.30 1.91
N VAL A 24 12.44 8.01 1.66
CA VAL A 24 11.58 6.92 2.17
C VAL A 24 11.50 6.93 3.70
N GLY A 25 12.61 7.23 4.39
CA GLY A 25 12.65 7.32 5.84
C GLY A 25 11.82 8.48 6.39
N GLU A 26 11.98 9.67 5.83
CA GLU A 26 11.21 10.86 6.22
C GLU A 26 9.72 10.67 5.95
N ALA A 27 9.37 10.04 4.82
CA ALA A 27 7.98 9.72 4.48
C ALA A 27 7.37 8.74 5.49
N ALA A 28 8.11 7.72 5.93
CA ALA A 28 7.65 6.76 6.94
C ALA A 28 7.41 7.42 8.30
N GLU A 29 8.29 8.34 8.73
CA GLU A 29 8.08 9.09 9.97
C GLU A 29 6.89 10.04 9.89
N LEU A 30 6.71 10.70 8.75
CA LEU A 30 5.61 11.63 8.51
C LEU A 30 4.26 10.91 8.49
N LEU A 31 4.20 9.71 7.90
CA LEU A 31 3.02 8.84 7.93
C LEU A 31 2.60 8.52 9.38
N GLY A 32 3.55 8.28 10.28
CA GLY A 32 3.26 8.01 11.70
C GLY A 32 2.69 9.21 12.47
N LYS A 33 2.90 10.44 11.99
CA LYS A 33 2.42 11.68 12.61
C LYS A 33 1.01 12.07 12.17
N PHE A 34 0.47 11.44 11.13
CA PHE A 34 -0.88 11.73 10.66
C PHE A 34 -1.95 11.37 11.70
N PRO A 35 -3.10 12.07 11.68
CA PRO A 35 -4.19 11.80 12.60
C PRO A 35 -4.76 10.38 12.37
N LYS A 36 -4.35 9.44 13.22
CA LYS A 36 -4.68 8.00 13.15
C LYS A 36 -6.18 7.73 13.09
N ALA A 37 -6.56 6.74 12.30
CA ALA A 37 -7.88 6.14 12.37
C ALA A 37 -8.02 5.25 13.60
N LYS A 38 -9.26 4.82 13.88
CA LYS A 38 -9.56 3.89 14.98
C LYS A 38 -9.19 2.44 14.65
N PHE A 39 -8.71 2.17 13.44
CA PHE A 39 -8.38 0.84 12.92
C PHE A 39 -6.94 0.84 12.41
N ASP A 40 -6.40 -0.35 12.15
CA ASP A 40 -5.05 -0.53 11.63
C ASP A 40 -4.97 -0.09 10.16
N GLU A 41 -4.21 0.96 9.89
CA GLU A 41 -4.15 1.61 8.58
C GLU A 41 -3.23 0.83 7.63
N SER A 42 -3.63 0.72 6.37
CA SER A 42 -2.78 0.15 5.32
C SER A 42 -2.05 1.26 4.58
N ILE A 43 -0.74 1.09 4.40
CA ILE A 43 0.09 2.02 3.63
C ILE A 43 0.13 1.55 2.18
N GLU A 44 -0.22 2.43 1.26
CA GLU A 44 -0.16 2.20 -0.19
C GLU A 44 0.92 3.08 -0.83
N ILE A 45 1.60 2.55 -1.85
CA ILE A 45 2.58 3.30 -2.63
C ILE A 45 2.09 3.35 -4.07
N ALA A 46 1.84 4.57 -4.56
CA ALA A 46 1.39 4.79 -5.92
C ALA A 46 2.58 5.17 -6.81
N PHE A 47 2.79 4.41 -7.89
CA PHE A 47 3.80 4.69 -8.89
C PHE A 47 3.13 5.11 -10.20
N LYS A 48 3.51 6.26 -10.74
CA LYS A 48 3.13 6.66 -12.10
C LYS A 48 4.15 6.09 -13.08
N MET A 49 3.72 5.16 -13.91
CA MET A 49 4.56 4.53 -14.93
C MET A 49 4.21 5.07 -16.32
N THR A 50 5.19 5.15 -17.22
CA THR A 50 5.04 5.64 -18.61
C THR A 50 4.71 4.53 -19.60
N ILE A 51 3.93 3.55 -19.15
CA ILE A 51 3.64 2.30 -19.86
C ILE A 51 2.29 2.44 -20.57
N ASP A 52 2.17 1.93 -21.79
CA ASP A 52 0.87 1.83 -22.47
C ASP A 52 0.17 0.50 -22.11
N PRO A 53 -0.89 0.53 -21.29
CA PRO A 53 -1.57 -0.68 -20.85
C PRO A 53 -2.34 -1.40 -21.98
N ARG A 54 -2.49 -0.77 -23.16
CA ARG A 54 -3.14 -1.40 -24.32
C ARG A 54 -2.22 -2.41 -25.02
N LYS A 55 -0.92 -2.30 -24.82
CA LYS A 55 0.07 -3.22 -25.39
C LYS A 55 0.40 -4.29 -24.34
N THR A 56 0.18 -5.55 -24.69
CA THR A 56 0.26 -6.68 -23.75
C THR A 56 1.69 -6.97 -23.27
N ASP A 57 2.71 -6.63 -24.07
CA ASP A 57 4.14 -6.72 -23.76
C ASP A 57 4.59 -5.73 -22.69
N GLN A 58 3.86 -4.64 -22.51
CA GLN A 58 4.17 -3.58 -21.56
C GLN A 58 3.46 -3.77 -20.20
N MET A 59 2.57 -4.76 -20.07
CA MET A 59 1.85 -4.99 -18.82
C MET A 59 2.77 -5.58 -17.73
N ILE A 60 2.91 -4.88 -16.61
CA ILE A 60 3.66 -5.37 -15.45
C ILE A 60 2.71 -6.04 -14.47
N ARG A 61 2.88 -7.35 -14.28
CA ARG A 61 2.23 -8.12 -13.23
C ARG A 61 3.27 -8.99 -12.54
N GLY A 62 3.57 -8.69 -11.29
CA GLY A 62 4.55 -9.42 -10.49
C GLY A 62 4.09 -9.56 -9.06
N THR A 63 4.68 -10.53 -8.35
CA THR A 63 4.55 -10.69 -6.92
C THR A 63 5.92 -10.48 -6.28
N VAL A 64 5.95 -9.80 -5.14
CA VAL A 64 7.18 -9.58 -4.37
C VAL A 64 6.91 -9.99 -2.93
N ARG A 65 7.82 -10.77 -2.36
CA ARG A 65 7.78 -11.07 -0.92
C ARG A 65 8.35 -9.88 -0.16
N LEU A 66 7.56 -9.30 0.72
CA LEU A 66 8.03 -8.23 1.60
C LEU A 66 8.91 -8.82 2.71
N PRO A 67 10.07 -8.22 3.01
CA PRO A 67 10.99 -8.74 4.03
C PRO A 67 10.39 -8.72 5.45
N HIS A 68 9.43 -7.84 5.71
CA HIS A 68 8.72 -7.74 7.00
C HIS A 68 7.30 -8.32 6.94
N GLY A 69 6.95 -9.04 5.87
CA GLY A 69 5.60 -9.58 5.67
C GLY A 69 4.54 -8.50 5.39
N SER A 70 3.29 -8.93 5.21
CA SER A 70 2.13 -8.05 4.93
C SER A 70 1.37 -7.62 6.19
N GLY A 71 1.86 -7.99 7.38
CA GLY A 71 1.23 -7.67 8.68
C GLY A 71 -0.10 -8.38 8.93
N LYS A 72 -0.61 -9.18 7.99
CA LYS A 72 -1.84 -9.96 8.13
C LYS A 72 -1.52 -11.44 8.28
N GLU A 73 -2.16 -12.09 9.26
CA GLU A 73 -2.14 -13.55 9.37
C GLU A 73 -2.88 -14.16 8.18
N VAL A 74 -2.14 -14.88 7.33
CA VAL A 74 -2.72 -15.59 6.19
C VAL A 74 -3.23 -16.95 6.70
N LYS A 75 -4.55 -17.11 6.72
CA LYS A 75 -5.18 -18.41 6.97
C LYS A 75 -5.32 -19.15 5.63
N VAL A 76 -4.58 -20.24 5.47
CA VAL A 76 -4.61 -21.08 4.27
C VAL A 76 -5.31 -22.39 4.62
N LEU A 77 -6.35 -22.72 3.86
CA LEU A 77 -6.97 -24.05 3.87
C LEU A 77 -6.59 -24.74 2.56
N VAL A 78 -5.94 -25.90 2.67
CA VAL A 78 -5.52 -26.71 1.52
C VAL A 78 -6.42 -27.93 1.45
N PHE A 79 -7.05 -28.15 0.30
CA PHE A 79 -7.70 -29.42 -0.02
C PHE A 79 -6.74 -30.22 -0.91
N ALA A 80 -6.03 -31.18 -0.31
CA ALA A 80 -5.21 -32.13 -1.05
C ALA A 80 -5.98 -33.44 -1.29
N LYS A 81 -5.79 -34.06 -2.46
CA LYS A 81 -6.15 -35.48 -2.67
C LYS A 81 -5.16 -36.36 -1.90
N GLU A 82 -5.60 -37.56 -1.53
CA GLU A 82 -4.77 -38.53 -0.78
C GLU A 82 -3.37 -38.66 -1.40
N GLY A 83 -2.34 -38.32 -0.62
CA GLY A 83 -0.92 -38.59 -0.94
C GLY A 83 0.01 -37.38 -0.91
N GLU A 84 -0.50 -36.15 -1.06
CA GLU A 84 0.36 -34.95 -1.07
C GLU A 84 -0.03 -34.00 0.06
N ALA A 85 0.28 -34.43 1.29
CA ALA A 85 0.16 -33.56 2.45
C ALA A 85 1.27 -32.50 2.36
N ALA A 86 0.88 -31.23 2.28
CA ALA A 86 1.79 -30.10 2.32
C ALA A 86 2.44 -30.01 3.72
N THR A 87 3.68 -30.49 3.84
CA THR A 87 4.61 -30.09 4.90
C THR A 87 5.11 -28.68 4.67
#